data_AF-A0ABD5RX35-F1
#
_entry.id   AF-A0ABD5RX35-F1
#
_cell.length_a   1.000
_cell.length_b   1.000
_cell.length_c   1.000
_cell.angle_alpha   90.00
_cell.angle_beta   90.00
_cell.angle_gamma   90.00
#
_symmetry.space_group_name_H-M   'P 1'
#
loop_
_entity.id
_entity.type
_entity.pdbx_description
1 polymer ?
#
loop_
_entity_poly.entity_id
_entity_poly.type
_entity_poly.pdbx_seq_one_letter_code
_entity_poly.pdbx_strand_id
1 'polypeptide(L)' 'AGAGFIVALTADALTMPGLPSDPAAADMDIDEDGNITGLF' A
#
# COMPACT_ATOMS: atom_id res chain seq x y z
N ALA A 1 -18.43 5.26 22.01
CA ALA A 1 -18.95 4.27 21.05
C ALA A 1 -18.10 4.34 19.79
N GLY A 2 -17.11 3.46 19.68
CA GLY A 2 -16.28 3.27 18.49
C GLY A 2 -16.28 1.78 18.12
N ALA A 3 -16.06 1.44 16.85
CA ALA A 3 -16.09 0.11 16.21
C ALA A 3 -17.29 -0.81 16.53
N GLY A 4 -17.64 -1.06 17.80
CA GLY A 4 -18.84 -1.77 18.22
C GLY A 4 -18.76 -3.30 18.10
N PHE A 5 -17.58 -3.84 17.84
CA PHE A 5 -17.33 -5.27 17.69
C PHE A 5 -16.04 -5.70 18.43
N ILE A 6 -15.96 -6.99 18.74
CA ILE A 6 -14.78 -7.63 19.33
C ILE A 6 -13.96 -8.27 18.21
N VAL A 7 -12.65 -8.01 18.19
CA VAL A 7 -11.69 -8.67 17.28
C VAL A 7 -10.87 -9.67 18.08
N ALA A 8 -11.01 -10.97 17.77
CA ALA A 8 -10.14 -12.01 18.29
C ALA A 8 -8.98 -12.24 17.31
N LEU A 9 -7.78 -11.79 17.68
CA LEU A 9 -6.56 -12.00 16.89
C LEU A 9 -6.03 -13.41 17.16
N THR A 10 -6.04 -14.28 16.16
CA THR A 10 -5.54 -15.66 16.25
C THR A 10 -4.06 -15.79 15.86
N ALA A 11 -3.51 -14.76 15.23
CA ALA A 11 -2.11 -14.60 14.84
C ALA A 11 -1.80 -13.10 14.67
N ASP A 12 -0.56 -12.75 14.35
CA ASP A 12 -0.16 -11.37 14.10
C ASP A 12 -0.94 -10.80 12.90
N ALA A 13 -1.69 -9.74 13.16
CA ALA A 13 -2.33 -8.97 12.10
C ALA A 13 -1.34 -7.92 11.59
N LEU A 14 -0.95 -8.03 10.31
CA LEU A 14 -0.16 -7.02 9.64
C LEU A 14 -1.04 -5.77 9.41
N THR A 15 -0.97 -4.82 10.33
CA THR A 15 -1.75 -3.57 10.26
C THR A 15 -1.06 -2.48 9.45
N MET A 16 0.25 -2.62 9.21
CA MET A 16 1.04 -1.73 8.36
C MET A 16 1.96 -2.57 7.45
N PRO A 17 1.59 -2.79 6.17
CA PRO A 17 2.46 -3.46 5.22
C PRO A 17 3.67 -2.56 4.89
N GLY A 18 4.86 -3.14 4.85
CA GLY A 18 6.07 -2.48 4.35
C GLY A 18 6.12 -2.50 2.82
N LEU A 19 7.02 -1.71 2.24
CA LEU A 19 7.29 -1.77 0.80
C LEU A 19 8.11 -3.04 0.46
N PRO A 20 7.84 -3.69 -0.67
CA PRO A 20 8.67 -4.79 -1.17
C PRO A 20 10.07 -4.30 -1.56
N SER A 21 11.00 -5.24 -1.79
CA SER A 21 12.39 -4.94 -2.15
C SER A 21 12.54 -4.12 -3.45
N ASP A 22 11.56 -4.27 -4.36
CA ASP A 22 11.43 -3.44 -5.55
C ASP A 22 10.09 -2.68 -5.46
N PRO A 23 10.10 -1.42 -4.99
CA PRO A 23 8.88 -0.65 -4.81
C PRO A 23 8.36 -0.16 -6.17
N ALA A 24 7.07 -0.33 -6.44
CA ALA A 24 6.43 0.24 -7.65
C ALA A 24 6.70 1.75 -7.82
N ALA A 25 6.97 2.47 -6.73
CA ALA A 25 7.38 3.86 -6.74
C ALA A 25 8.71 4.14 -7.47
N ALA A 26 9.59 3.13 -7.66
CA ALA A 26 10.83 3.28 -8.40
C ALA A 26 10.61 3.41 -9.91
N ASP A 27 9.53 2.83 -10.42
CA ASP A 27 9.16 2.84 -11.84
C ASP A 27 8.10 3.90 -12.18
N MET A 28 7.62 4.64 -11.18
CA MET A 28 6.67 5.72 -11.37
C MET A 28 7.35 6.94 -11.98
N ASP A 29 6.92 7.34 -13.18
CA ASP A 29 7.43 8.53 -13.86
C ASP A 29 6.30 9.28 -14.59
N ILE A 30 6.55 10.54 -14.93
CA ILE A 30 5.66 11.37 -15.74
C ILE A 30 6.43 11.89 -16.96
N ASP A 31 5.93 11.59 -18.15
CA ASP A 31 6.54 12.10 -19.38
C ASP A 31 6.22 13.59 -19.63
N GLU A 32 6.88 14.19 -20.61
CA GLU A 32 6.74 15.62 -20.95
C GLU A 32 5.33 16.00 -21.43
N ASP A 33 4.55 15.02 -21.88
CA ASP A 33 3.16 15.17 -22.30
C ASP A 33 2.16 14.98 -21.14
N GLY A 34 2.66 14.66 -19.94
CA GLY A 34 1.87 14.49 -18.73
C GLY A 34 1.27 13.09 -18.55
N ASN A 35 1.73 12.08 -19.28
CA ASN A 35 1.32 10.69 -19.09
C ASN A 35 2.11 10.06 -17.94
N ILE A 36 1.40 9.35 -17.07
CA ILE A 36 2.01 8.68 -15.91
C ILE A 36 2.25 7.20 -16.23
N THR A 37 3.49 6.75 -16.05
CA THR A 37 3.92 5.36 -16.16
C THR A 37 4.19 4.77 -14.77
N GLY A 38 4.17 3.44 -14.62
CA GLY A 38 4.51 2.75 -13.35
C GLY A 38 3.46 2.81 -12.24
N LEU A 39 2.28 3.40 -12.47
CA LEU A 39 1.16 3.43 -11.52
C LEU A 39 0.28 2.15 -11.52
N PHE A 40 0.47 1.26 -12.50
CA PHE A 40 -0.33 0.04 -12.70
C PHE A 40 0.49 -1.09 -13.31
#